data_AF-R4WED4-F1
#
_entry.id   AF-R4WED4-F1
#
_cell.length_a   1.000
_cell.length_b   1.000
_cell.length_c   1.000
_cell.angle_alpha   90.00
_cell.angle_beta   90.00
_cell.angle_gamma   90.00
#
_symmetry.space_group_name_H-M   'P 1'
#
loop_
_entity.id
_entity.type
_entity.pdbx_description
1 polymer ?
#
loop_
_entity_poly.entity_id
_entity_poly.type
_entity_poly.pdbx_seq_one_letter_code
_entity_poly.pdbx_strand_id
1 'polypeptide(L)'
;MNQLLTLSLLLAAAHAGKIDHVSFKSIIEKVNSLNTTWKADPNFPSVVTISSIKSLLGARKSTHRLPLKQDNDISATPIPEEFDARQQWPECPTISQIADQSNCGSCWAVATATTFSDRLCIASKGKFTLSLSWEELLSCCTECGDGCRGGYIKEAWIYLRHHGIVTGGPYDTDIGC
;
A
#
# COMPACT_ATOMS: atom_id res chain seq x y z
N MET A 1 -8.13 -46.61 -57.38
CA MET A 1 -9.06 -45.53 -56.95
C MET A 1 -9.17 -45.59 -55.44
N ASN A 2 -9.08 -44.43 -54.80
CA ASN A 2 -9.26 -44.13 -53.38
C ASN A 2 -8.08 -44.36 -52.42
N GLN A 3 -7.36 -43.24 -52.29
CA GLN A 3 -6.49 -42.81 -51.20
C GLN A 3 -7.18 -42.92 -49.83
N LEU A 4 -6.46 -43.42 -48.83
CA LEU A 4 -6.81 -43.25 -47.41
C LEU A 4 -5.79 -42.29 -46.80
N LEU A 5 -6.29 -41.10 -46.48
CA LEU A 5 -5.56 -39.99 -45.86
C LEU A 5 -5.02 -40.37 -44.48
N THR A 6 -3.70 -40.26 -44.32
CA THR A 6 -3.04 -40.26 -43.01
C THR A 6 -3.30 -38.93 -42.31
N LEU A 7 -4.16 -38.94 -41.28
CA LEU A 7 -4.34 -37.80 -40.37
C LEU A 7 -3.03 -37.57 -39.60
N SER A 8 -2.35 -36.45 -39.89
CA SER A 8 -1.23 -35.96 -39.10
C SER A 8 -1.80 -35.23 -37.88
N LEU A 9 -1.73 -35.83 -36.68
CA LEU A 9 -1.97 -35.11 -35.43
C LEU A 9 -0.83 -34.09 -35.24
N LEU A 10 -1.10 -32.81 -35.52
CA LEU A 10 -0.28 -31.71 -35.03
C LEU A 10 -0.50 -31.60 -33.51
N LEU A 11 0.37 -32.24 -32.73
CA LEU A 11 0.56 -31.88 -31.33
C LEU A 11 1.16 -30.47 -31.30
N ALA A 12 0.28 -29.47 -31.18
CA ALA A 12 0.67 -28.17 -30.70
C ALA A 12 1.14 -28.35 -29.25
N ALA A 13 2.44 -28.51 -29.05
CA ALA A 13 3.05 -28.36 -27.75
C ALA A 13 2.81 -26.90 -27.32
N ALA A 14 1.72 -26.69 -26.57
CA ALA A 14 1.54 -25.50 -25.77
C ALA A 14 2.79 -25.38 -24.91
N HIS A 15 3.72 -24.53 -25.32
CA HIS A 15 4.78 -24.08 -24.45
C HIS A 15 4.05 -23.31 -23.36
N ALA A 16 3.73 -24.01 -22.26
CA ALA A 16 3.51 -23.37 -20.98
C ALA A 16 4.75 -22.52 -20.75
N GLY A 17 4.64 -21.22 -21.04
CA GLY A 17 5.71 -20.27 -20.85
C GLY A 17 6.23 -20.47 -19.43
N LYS A 18 7.56 -20.62 -19.31
CA LYS A 18 8.21 -20.78 -18.01
C LYS A 18 7.64 -19.73 -17.08
N ILE A 19 7.03 -20.18 -15.98
CA ILE A 19 6.63 -19.30 -14.89
C ILE A 19 7.92 -18.61 -14.44
N ASP A 20 7.99 -17.30 -14.64
CA ASP A 20 9.18 -16.48 -14.41
C ASP A 20 9.42 -16.31 -12.91
N HIS A 21 9.88 -17.38 -12.26
CA HIS A 21 10.29 -17.38 -10.87
C HIS A 21 11.60 -16.60 -10.76
N VAL A 22 11.49 -15.33 -10.37
CA VAL A 22 12.67 -14.51 -10.11
C VAL A 22 13.27 -14.86 -8.76
N SER A 23 14.50 -15.35 -8.77
CA SER A 23 15.30 -15.51 -7.57
C SER A 23 15.99 -14.17 -7.24
N PHE A 24 15.63 -13.57 -6.11
CA PHE A 24 16.27 -12.34 -5.60
C PHE A 24 17.67 -12.56 -5.01
N LYS A 25 18.17 -13.80 -5.00
CA LYS A 25 19.41 -14.19 -4.32
C LYS A 25 20.61 -13.32 -4.71
N SER A 26 20.82 -13.09 -6.00
CA SER A 26 21.96 -12.28 -6.48
C SER A 26 21.88 -10.82 -6.03
N ILE A 27 20.66 -10.25 -5.95
CA ILE A 27 20.43 -8.90 -5.46
C ILE A 27 20.71 -8.83 -3.95
N ILE A 28 20.25 -9.83 -3.18
CA ILE A 28 20.48 -9.93 -1.74
C ILE A 28 21.98 -10.01 -1.43
N GLU A 29 22.70 -10.91 -2.10
CA GLU A 29 24.16 -11.06 -1.95
C GLU A 29 24.89 -9.77 -2.31
N LYS A 30 24.48 -9.11 -3.40
CA LYS A 30 25.07 -7.85 -3.82
C LYS A 30 24.87 -6.76 -2.77
N VAL A 31 23.65 -6.54 -2.28
CA VAL A 31 23.37 -5.53 -1.26
C VAL A 31 24.17 -5.81 0.01
N ASN A 32 24.13 -7.05 0.52
CA ASN A 32 24.81 -7.40 1.76
C ASN A 32 26.34 -7.29 1.65
N SER A 33 26.92 -7.38 0.44
CA SER A 33 28.36 -7.15 0.21
C SER A 33 28.79 -5.68 0.31
N LEU A 34 27.85 -4.72 0.22
CA LEU A 34 28.16 -3.29 0.18
C LEU A 34 28.35 -2.64 1.56
N ASN A 35 28.24 -3.41 2.64
CA ASN A 35 28.35 -2.92 4.03
C ASN A 35 27.47 -1.69 4.33
N THR A 36 26.20 -1.77 3.93
CA THR A 36 25.18 -0.74 4.17
C THR A 36 24.65 -0.78 5.60
N THR A 37 23.90 0.25 5.99
CA THR A 37 23.24 0.35 7.31
C THR A 37 22.04 -0.59 7.50
N TRP A 38 21.68 -1.36 6.47
CA TRP A 38 20.60 -2.33 6.48
C TRP A 38 21.05 -3.65 5.84
N LYS A 39 20.30 -4.73 6.10
CA LYS A 39 20.52 -6.06 5.54
C LYS A 39 19.32 -6.49 4.69
N ALA A 40 19.59 -7.13 3.56
CA ALA A 40 18.57 -7.70 2.68
C ALA A 40 18.35 -9.19 2.99
N ASP A 41 17.09 -9.64 2.88
CA ASP A 41 16.64 -11.04 3.00
C ASP A 41 15.35 -11.22 2.16
N PRO A 42 14.93 -12.45 1.79
CA PRO A 42 13.66 -12.66 1.10
C PRO A 42 12.44 -12.27 1.94
N ASN A 43 11.65 -11.32 1.43
CA ASN A 43 10.35 -10.97 2.01
C ASN A 43 9.18 -11.62 1.28
N PHE A 44 9.31 -11.88 -0.02
CA PHE A 44 8.26 -12.49 -0.84
C PHE A 44 8.55 -13.99 -1.06
N PRO A 45 7.54 -14.86 -0.92
CA PRO A 45 7.66 -16.27 -1.31
C PRO A 45 8.03 -16.42 -2.79
N SER A 46 8.71 -17.51 -3.15
CA SER A 46 9.17 -17.78 -4.52
C SER A 46 8.06 -17.93 -5.56
N VAL A 47 6.81 -18.13 -5.12
CA VAL A 47 5.62 -18.18 -5.98
C VAL A 47 5.16 -16.78 -6.45
N VAL A 48 5.59 -15.72 -5.77
CA VAL A 48 5.21 -14.35 -6.12
C VAL A 48 5.98 -13.88 -7.36
N THR A 49 5.26 -13.32 -8.34
CA THR A 49 5.86 -12.81 -9.57
C THR A 49 6.33 -11.37 -9.44
N ILE A 50 7.27 -10.94 -10.29
CA ILE A 50 7.65 -9.51 -10.38
C ILE A 50 6.46 -8.62 -10.74
N SER A 51 5.52 -9.11 -11.55
CA SER A 51 4.30 -8.38 -11.89
C SER A 51 3.47 -8.10 -10.63
N SER A 52 3.30 -9.11 -9.77
CA SER A 52 2.62 -9.00 -8.48
C SER A 52 3.36 -8.08 -7.50
N ILE A 53 4.68 -8.01 -7.55
CA ILE A 53 5.43 -7.06 -6.71
C ILE A 53 5.27 -5.63 -7.24
N LYS A 54 5.27 -5.44 -8.57
CA LYS A 54 5.04 -4.14 -9.18
C LYS A 54 3.63 -3.62 -8.94
N SER A 55 2.62 -4.48 -8.85
CA SER A 55 1.24 -4.06 -8.55
C SER A 55 1.11 -3.46 -7.14
N LEU A 56 2.00 -3.78 -6.21
CA LEU A 56 2.02 -3.15 -4.87
C LEU A 56 2.39 -1.66 -4.92
N LEU A 57 3.07 -1.20 -5.99
CA LEU A 57 3.58 0.18 -6.14
C LEU A 57 2.52 1.13 -6.72
N GLY A 58 1.38 1.24 -6.04
CA GLY A 58 0.22 1.98 -6.52
C GLY A 58 0.25 3.52 -6.39
N ALA A 59 1.21 4.11 -5.68
CA ALA A 59 1.24 5.56 -5.47
C ALA A 59 1.76 6.31 -6.70
N ARG A 60 0.92 7.18 -7.28
CA ARG A 60 1.26 8.03 -8.42
C ARG A 60 1.70 9.41 -7.96
N LYS A 61 2.65 10.01 -8.68
CA LYS A 61 3.12 11.38 -8.40
C LYS A 61 2.09 12.39 -8.92
N SER A 62 1.62 13.27 -8.05
CA SER A 62 0.83 14.44 -8.44
C SER A 62 1.74 15.54 -9.01
N THR A 63 1.26 16.27 -10.02
CA THR A 63 1.98 17.38 -10.66
C THR A 63 1.98 18.65 -9.81
N HIS A 64 0.96 18.82 -8.97
CA HIS A 64 0.79 19.98 -8.08
C HIS A 64 0.89 19.54 -6.62
N ARG A 65 1.53 20.37 -5.79
CA ARG A 65 1.64 20.14 -4.35
C ARG A 65 0.49 20.85 -3.63
N LEU A 66 0.03 20.24 -2.54
CA LEU A 66 -0.84 20.94 -1.59
C LEU A 66 -0.08 22.09 -0.93
N PRO A 67 -0.77 23.14 -0.45
CA PRO A 67 -0.15 24.18 0.35
C PRO A 67 0.59 23.58 1.54
N LEU A 68 1.81 24.04 1.79
CA LEU A 68 2.52 23.68 3.01
C LEU A 68 1.76 24.26 4.20
N LYS A 69 1.58 23.46 5.25
CA LYS A 69 1.06 23.97 6.52
C LYS A 69 2.07 24.98 7.07
N GLN A 70 1.70 26.24 7.09
CA GLN A 70 2.44 27.28 7.82
C GLN A 70 1.87 27.33 9.23
N ASP A 71 2.55 26.70 10.18
CA ASP A 71 2.32 27.00 11.59
C ASP A 71 3.14 28.26 11.91
N ASN A 72 2.47 29.33 12.33
CA ASN A 72 3.13 30.60 12.66
C ASN A 72 3.92 30.56 13.98
N ASP A 73 3.91 29.43 14.69
CA ASP A 73 4.57 29.31 16.00
C ASP A 73 5.09 27.88 16.26
N ILE A 74 6.18 27.52 15.59
CA ILE A 74 7.05 26.39 15.98
C ILE A 74 8.19 26.89 16.90
N SER A 75 8.16 28.18 17.25
CA SER A 75 9.30 28.91 17.79
C SER A 75 9.38 28.79 19.32
N ALA A 76 9.80 27.62 19.80
CA ALA A 76 10.57 27.41 21.04
C ALA A 76 10.57 25.95 21.52
N THR A 77 9.75 25.06 20.95
CA THR A 77 9.61 23.70 21.47
C THR A 77 10.83 22.85 21.10
N PRO A 78 11.61 22.34 22.07
CA PRO A 78 12.70 21.43 21.79
C PRO A 78 12.15 20.15 21.14
N ILE A 79 12.66 19.80 19.98
CA ILE A 79 12.34 18.54 19.30
C ILE A 79 13.26 17.46 19.89
N PRO A 80 12.73 16.31 20.35
CA PRO A 80 13.57 15.26 20.92
C PRO A 80 14.46 14.61 19.85
N GLU A 81 15.58 14.05 20.29
CA GLU A 81 16.51 13.30 19.42
C GLU A 81 15.85 12.03 18.84
N GLU A 82 15.00 11.37 19.63
CA GLU A 82 14.22 10.21 19.23
C GLU A 82 12.73 10.47 19.46
N PHE A 83 11.89 10.00 18.53
CA PHE A 83 10.45 10.14 18.62
C PHE A 83 9.75 8.90 18.06
N ASP A 84 8.83 8.35 18.85
CA ASP A 84 7.96 7.25 18.45
C ASP A 84 6.51 7.62 18.75
N ALA A 85 5.69 7.75 17.71
CA ALA A 85 4.28 8.12 17.83
C ALA A 85 3.49 7.13 18.72
N ARG A 86 3.88 5.85 18.74
CA ARG A 86 3.22 4.81 19.55
C ARG A 86 3.46 5.02 21.05
N GLN A 87 4.63 5.58 21.40
CA GLN A 87 4.98 5.92 22.77
C GLN A 87 4.41 7.27 23.18
N GLN A 88 4.33 8.21 22.24
CA GLN A 88 3.78 9.55 22.49
C GLN A 88 2.25 9.54 22.66
N TRP A 89 1.54 8.67 21.95
CA TRP A 89 0.08 8.53 21.98
C TRP A 89 -0.32 7.07 22.20
N PRO A 90 -0.01 6.48 23.38
CA PRO A 90 -0.32 5.08 23.69
C PRO A 90 -1.82 4.79 23.74
N GLU A 91 -2.65 5.82 23.92
CA GLU A 91 -4.11 5.73 23.86
C GLU A 91 -4.67 5.54 22.44
N CYS A 92 -3.80 5.64 21.41
CA CYS A 92 -4.16 5.50 20.00
C CYS A 92 -3.68 4.17 19.41
N PRO A 93 -4.49 3.10 19.51
CA PRO A 93 -4.08 1.76 19.05
C PRO A 93 -3.86 1.69 17.54
N THR A 94 -4.52 2.58 16.77
CA THR A 94 -4.40 2.63 15.30
C THR A 94 -2.96 2.91 14.85
N ILE A 95 -2.15 3.62 15.65
CA ILE A 95 -0.76 3.97 15.30
C ILE A 95 0.12 2.71 15.23
N SER A 96 -0.21 1.68 16.01
CA SER A 96 0.53 0.41 16.02
C SER A 96 -0.02 -0.61 15.02
N GLN A 97 -1.13 -0.30 14.35
CA GLN A 97 -1.77 -1.22 13.42
C GLN A 97 -1.02 -1.26 12.08
N ILE A 98 -0.63 -2.46 11.66
CA ILE A 98 -0.03 -2.67 10.34
C ILE A 98 -1.14 -3.11 9.37
N ALA A 99 -1.37 -2.31 8.33
CA ALA A 99 -2.36 -2.60 7.31
C ALA A 99 -1.76 -3.42 6.15
N ASP A 100 -2.58 -4.27 5.54
CA ASP A 100 -2.23 -5.05 4.34
C ASP A 100 -3.08 -4.59 3.15
N GLN A 101 -2.43 -4.12 2.10
CA GLN A 101 -3.08 -3.72 0.84
C GLN A 101 -3.41 -4.91 -0.07
N SER A 102 -2.97 -6.12 0.28
CA SER A 102 -3.09 -7.34 -0.52
C SER A 102 -2.49 -7.18 -1.93
N ASN A 103 -2.94 -7.97 -2.91
CA ASN A 103 -2.52 -7.86 -4.30
C ASN A 103 -3.26 -6.74 -5.06
N CYS A 104 -3.25 -5.53 -4.50
CA CYS A 104 -3.89 -4.34 -5.04
C CYS A 104 -2.96 -3.14 -4.89
N GLY A 105 -2.87 -2.28 -5.90
CA GLY A 105 -2.12 -1.03 -5.86
C GLY A 105 -2.83 0.07 -5.06
N SER A 106 -3.38 -0.26 -3.89
CA SER A 106 -4.15 0.62 -3.01
C SER A 106 -3.31 1.32 -1.94
N CYS A 107 -1.97 1.22 -1.97
CA CYS A 107 -1.10 1.86 -0.97
C CYS A 107 -1.40 3.36 -0.76
N TRP A 108 -1.81 4.06 -1.81
CA TRP A 108 -2.21 5.48 -1.74
C TRP A 108 -3.46 5.69 -0.86
N ALA A 109 -4.41 4.76 -0.88
CA ALA A 109 -5.64 4.80 -0.07
C ALA A 109 -5.35 4.29 1.35
N VAL A 110 -4.67 3.15 1.47
CA VAL A 110 -4.31 2.53 2.76
C VAL A 110 -3.47 3.49 3.61
N ALA A 111 -2.41 4.08 3.06
CA ALA A 111 -1.57 5.02 3.80
C ALA A 111 -2.34 6.28 4.22
N THR A 112 -3.28 6.75 3.39
CA THR A 112 -4.07 7.95 3.69
C THR A 112 -5.10 7.67 4.79
N ALA A 113 -5.86 6.58 4.71
CA ALA A 113 -6.88 6.25 5.70
C ALA A 113 -6.27 5.86 7.06
N THR A 114 -5.16 5.11 7.08
CA THR A 114 -4.44 4.78 8.33
C THR A 114 -3.90 6.03 9.00
N THR A 115 -3.20 6.90 8.26
CA THR A 115 -2.73 8.19 8.79
C THR A 115 -3.87 9.06 9.30
N PHE A 116 -5.03 9.06 8.61
CA PHE A 116 -6.17 9.84 9.06
C PHE A 116 -6.83 9.26 10.32
N SER A 117 -6.88 7.94 10.46
CA SER A 117 -7.33 7.25 11.68
C SER A 117 -6.49 7.69 12.89
N ASP A 118 -5.16 7.66 12.76
CA ASP A 118 -4.23 8.09 13.81
C ASP A 118 -4.45 9.55 14.19
N ARG A 119 -4.58 10.43 13.19
CA ARG A 119 -4.80 11.86 13.43
C ARG A 119 -6.13 12.15 14.10
N LEU A 120 -7.19 11.40 13.78
CA LEU A 120 -8.47 11.52 14.47
C LEU A 120 -8.34 11.08 15.93
N CYS A 121 -7.62 10.00 16.21
CA CYS A 121 -7.36 9.59 17.58
C CYS A 121 -6.58 10.65 18.37
N ILE A 122 -5.47 11.13 17.83
CA ILE A 122 -4.63 12.16 18.46
C ILE A 122 -5.44 13.44 18.70
N ALA A 123 -6.14 13.94 17.68
CA ALA A 123 -6.92 15.17 17.78
C ALA A 123 -8.09 15.05 18.76
N SER A 124 -8.68 13.85 18.87
CA SER A 124 -9.78 13.56 19.80
C SER A 124 -9.31 13.20 21.21
N LYS A 125 -7.99 13.12 21.46
CA LYS A 125 -7.39 12.68 22.72
C LYS A 125 -7.86 11.29 23.13
N GLY A 126 -7.81 10.34 22.19
CA GLY A 126 -8.18 8.94 22.43
C GLY A 126 -9.69 8.67 22.49
N LYS A 127 -10.56 9.64 22.18
CA LYS A 127 -12.01 9.41 22.15
C LYS A 127 -12.46 8.64 20.90
N PHE A 128 -11.75 8.79 19.81
CA PHE A 128 -11.96 8.04 18.57
C PHE A 128 -10.76 7.12 18.35
N THR A 129 -10.97 5.81 18.38
CA THR A 129 -9.89 4.80 18.29
C THR A 129 -10.14 3.75 17.20
N LEU A 130 -11.09 4.02 16.30
CA LEU A 130 -11.47 3.09 15.23
C LEU A 130 -10.66 3.33 13.96
N SER A 131 -10.45 2.29 13.17
CA SER A 131 -9.89 2.40 11.83
C SER A 131 -10.90 3.02 10.86
N LEU A 132 -10.41 3.87 9.97
CA LEU A 132 -11.17 4.39 8.84
C LEU A 132 -10.98 3.52 7.60
N SER A 133 -12.05 3.43 6.81
CA SER A 133 -12.13 2.55 5.64
C SER A 133 -11.24 3.03 4.50
N TRP A 134 -10.11 2.34 4.29
CA TRP A 134 -9.36 2.50 3.05
C TRP A 134 -10.10 1.93 1.84
N GLU A 135 -11.04 1.00 2.05
CA GLU A 135 -11.87 0.42 0.98
C GLU A 135 -12.86 1.44 0.41
N GLU A 136 -13.46 2.28 1.26
CA GLU A 136 -14.31 3.38 0.81
C GLU A 136 -13.50 4.38 -0.02
N LEU A 137 -12.32 4.77 0.47
CA LEU A 137 -11.45 5.68 -0.27
C LEU A 137 -11.01 5.07 -1.61
N LEU A 138 -10.73 3.77 -1.63
CA LEU A 138 -10.33 3.00 -2.82
C LEU A 138 -11.44 2.92 -3.87
N SER A 139 -12.69 2.72 -3.44
CA SER A 139 -13.84 2.39 -4.30
C SER A 139 -14.72 3.59 -4.65
N CYS A 140 -14.78 4.61 -3.79
CA CYS A 140 -15.69 5.75 -3.93
C CYS A 140 -15.00 7.03 -4.42
N CYS A 141 -13.69 7.20 -4.22
CA CYS A 141 -12.98 8.38 -4.72
C CYS A 141 -12.58 8.23 -6.20
N THR A 142 -13.48 8.61 -7.11
CA THR A 142 -13.24 8.55 -8.56
C THR A 142 -12.12 9.49 -9.02
N GLU A 143 -11.92 10.62 -8.35
CA GLU A 143 -10.87 11.59 -8.65
C GLU A 143 -9.49 11.18 -8.11
N CYS A 144 -9.44 10.15 -7.24
CA CYS A 144 -8.19 9.72 -6.62
C CYS A 144 -7.32 8.85 -7.52
N GLY A 145 -7.85 8.32 -8.63
CA GLY A 145 -7.12 7.49 -9.57
C GLY A 145 -7.88 6.24 -9.97
N ASP A 146 -7.15 5.17 -10.28
CA ASP A 146 -7.68 3.96 -10.89
C ASP A 146 -7.80 2.79 -9.89
N GLY A 147 -8.17 3.09 -8.64
CA GLY A 147 -8.31 2.09 -7.57
C GLY A 147 -7.03 1.27 -7.38
N CYS A 148 -7.14 -0.05 -7.55
CA CYS A 148 -6.01 -1.00 -7.49
C CYS A 148 -4.96 -0.83 -8.59
N ARG A 149 -5.19 -0.03 -9.64
CA ARG A 149 -4.17 0.31 -10.65
C ARG A 149 -3.39 1.58 -10.27
N GLY A 150 -3.59 2.07 -9.06
CA GLY A 150 -2.85 3.18 -8.47
C GLY A 150 -3.60 4.51 -8.48
N GLY A 151 -3.17 5.40 -7.60
CA GLY A 151 -3.85 6.64 -7.29
C GLY A 151 -2.95 7.69 -6.65
N TYR A 152 -3.53 8.86 -6.40
CA TYR A 152 -2.87 10.08 -6.01
C TYR A 152 -3.19 10.43 -4.56
N ILE A 153 -2.18 10.36 -3.69
CA ILE A 153 -2.31 10.67 -2.26
C ILE A 153 -2.86 12.10 -2.05
N LYS A 154 -2.49 13.07 -2.91
CA LYS A 154 -3.01 14.43 -2.86
C LYS A 154 -4.54 14.46 -2.96
N GLU A 155 -5.09 13.78 -3.96
CA GLU A 155 -6.53 13.83 -4.21
C GLU A 155 -7.29 13.04 -3.14
N ALA A 156 -6.68 12.00 -2.57
CA ALA A 156 -7.22 11.33 -1.40
C ALA A 156 -7.40 12.28 -0.20
N TRP A 157 -6.39 13.08 0.14
CA TRP A 157 -6.54 14.09 1.20
C TRP A 157 -7.55 15.20 0.88
N ILE A 158 -7.72 15.55 -0.39
CA ILE A 158 -8.76 16.49 -0.84
C ILE A 158 -10.14 15.84 -0.68
N TYR A 159 -10.30 14.58 -1.07
CA TYR A 159 -11.53 13.82 -0.90
C TYR A 159 -11.94 13.75 0.58
N LEU A 160 -11.00 13.38 1.46
CA LEU A 160 -11.24 13.35 2.91
C LEU A 160 -11.77 14.69 3.44
N ARG A 161 -11.23 15.82 2.95
CA ARG A 161 -11.66 17.16 3.36
C ARG A 161 -13.09 17.48 2.96
N HIS A 162 -13.52 17.05 1.77
CA HIS A 162 -14.81 17.43 1.21
C HIS A 162 -15.93 16.44 1.56
N HIS A 163 -15.62 15.16 1.65
CA HIS A 163 -16.59 14.09 1.80
C HIS A 163 -16.52 13.38 3.15
N GLY A 164 -15.35 13.39 3.81
CA GLY A 164 -15.07 12.46 4.90
C GLY A 164 -15.04 11.01 4.40
N ILE A 165 -14.84 10.05 5.31
CA ILE A 165 -14.88 8.61 5.04
C ILE A 165 -15.46 7.88 6.26
N VAL A 166 -16.00 6.68 6.05
CA VAL A 166 -16.59 5.85 7.11
C VAL A 166 -15.53 5.04 7.87
N THR A 167 -15.91 4.43 8.99
CA THR A 167 -15.09 3.42 9.67
C THR A 167 -14.98 2.15 8.82
N GLY A 168 -13.83 1.48 8.88
CA GLY A 168 -13.57 0.22 8.19
C GLY A 168 -12.21 -0.35 8.60
N GLY A 169 -12.18 -1.61 9.00
CA GLY A 169 -10.98 -2.29 9.49
C GLY A 169 -10.33 -3.23 8.47
N PRO A 170 -9.37 -4.04 8.94
CA PRO A 170 -8.79 -5.13 8.16
C PRO A 170 -9.84 -6.06 7.57
N TYR A 171 -9.48 -6.75 6.50
CA TYR A 171 -10.29 -7.82 5.93
C TYR A 171 -10.67 -8.84 7.01
N ASP A 172 -11.92 -9.33 6.96
CA ASP A 172 -12.46 -10.31 7.92
C ASP A 172 -12.52 -9.80 9.37
N THR A 173 -12.81 -8.50 9.54
CA THR A 173 -13.09 -7.90 10.86
C THR A 173 -14.46 -7.23 10.88
N ASP A 174 -15.06 -7.12 12.06
CA ASP A 174 -16.37 -6.46 12.26
C ASP A 174 -16.25 -4.93 12.45
N ILE A 175 -15.11 -4.34 12.09
CA ILE A 175 -14.90 -2.89 12.22
C ILE A 175 -15.40 -2.22 10.93
N GLY A 176 -16.50 -1.49 11.03
CA GLY A 176 -17.18 -0.88 9.89
C GLY A 176 -18.58 -1.44 9.69
N CYS A 177 -19.09 -1.35 8.47
CA CYS A 177 -20.34 -1.99 8.06
C CYS A 177 -20.08 -3.42 7.57
#